data_AF-A0A1B6L0V6-F1
#
_entry.id   AF-A0A1B6L0V6-F1
#
_cell.length_a   1.000
_cell.length_b   1.000
_cell.length_c   1.000
_cell.angle_alpha   90.00
_cell.angle_beta   90.00
_cell.angle_gamma   90.00
#
_symmetry.space_group_name_H-M   'P 1'
#
loop_
_entity.id
_entity.type
_entity.pdbx_description
1 polymer ?
#
loop_
_entity_poly.entity_id
_entity_poly.type
_entity_poly.pdbx_seq_one_letter_code
_entity_poly.pdbx_strand_id
1 'polypeptide(L)'
;PSGREARWPYLDFFNRYRVLCRSRDIKRDNMRSTCECILVNFIKDTDRFKFGKTKIFFRAGQVAYLERLRSERLRHCCIIMQKTTRGFLQRKRYLRVAHATRTLQRVARGFLARRRVNHMRRNLAAITIQRYIRGWMKRVRYLKLKRVILGLQTMGRG
;
A
#
# COMPACT_ATOMS: atom_id res chain seq x y z
N PRO A 1 -8.12 1.42 -63.28
CA PRO A 1 -8.16 2.53 -62.28
C PRO A 1 -7.44 2.10 -60.98
N SER A 2 -6.12 2.27 -60.99
CA SER A 2 -5.21 1.82 -59.93
C SER A 2 -5.43 2.65 -58.67
N GLY A 3 -6.12 2.07 -57.69
CA GLY A 3 -6.44 2.71 -56.42
C GLY A 3 -5.17 3.16 -55.69
N ARG A 4 -5.25 4.31 -54.99
CA ARG A 4 -4.14 4.89 -54.21
C ARG A 4 -3.58 3.87 -53.21
N GLU A 5 -2.40 3.34 -53.52
CA GLU A 5 -1.62 2.51 -52.60
C GLU A 5 -0.82 3.39 -51.65
N ALA A 6 -0.89 3.10 -50.35
CA ALA A 6 -0.08 3.80 -49.36
C ALA A 6 1.38 3.31 -49.47
N ARG A 7 2.34 4.24 -49.50
CA ARG A 7 3.76 3.94 -49.69
C ARG A 7 4.53 4.38 -48.45
N TRP A 8 5.28 3.46 -47.83
CA TRP A 8 6.01 3.72 -46.58
C TRP A 8 7.49 3.36 -46.75
N PRO A 9 8.43 4.28 -46.49
CA PRO A 9 9.84 3.93 -46.33
C PRO A 9 10.03 2.89 -45.21
N TYR A 10 10.96 1.96 -45.39
CA TYR A 10 11.23 0.92 -44.38
C TYR A 10 11.57 1.52 -43.01
N LEU A 11 12.35 2.59 -42.97
CA LEU A 11 12.74 3.25 -41.73
C LEU A 11 11.53 3.82 -40.97
N ASP A 12 10.62 4.50 -41.67
CA ASP A 12 9.42 5.09 -41.07
C ASP A 12 8.47 4.01 -40.56
N PHE A 13 8.29 2.95 -41.35
CA PHE A 13 7.50 1.79 -40.96
C PHE A 13 8.09 1.13 -39.70
N PHE A 14 9.40 0.88 -39.70
CA PHE A 14 10.11 0.29 -38.57
C PHE A 14 9.93 1.14 -37.30
N ASN A 15 10.23 2.43 -37.37
CA ASN A 15 10.17 3.33 -36.22
C ASN A 15 8.75 3.38 -35.62
N ARG A 16 7.73 3.34 -36.47
CA ARG A 16 6.33 3.41 -36.07
C ARG A 16 5.80 2.09 -35.50
N TYR A 17 6.11 0.96 -36.14
CA TYR A 17 5.45 -0.32 -35.86
C TYR A 17 6.31 -1.33 -35.08
N ARG A 18 7.60 -1.06 -34.81
CA ARG A 18 8.45 -1.96 -33.99
C ARG A 18 7.88 -2.29 -32.60
N VAL A 19 6.96 -1.47 -32.09
CA VAL A 19 6.23 -1.73 -30.83
C VAL A 19 5.31 -2.95 -30.89
N LEU A 20 4.95 -3.39 -32.10
CA LEU A 20 4.18 -4.62 -32.33
C LEU A 20 5.04 -5.88 -32.17
N CYS A 21 6.37 -5.77 -32.25
CA CYS A 21 7.30 -6.87 -32.04
C CYS A 21 7.63 -7.08 -30.56
N ARG A 22 8.09 -8.28 -30.21
CA ARG A 22 8.83 -8.49 -28.96
C ARG A 22 10.25 -7.96 -29.16
N SER A 23 10.87 -7.45 -28.09
CA SER A 23 12.21 -6.87 -28.19
C SER A 23 13.27 -7.83 -28.74
N ARG A 24 13.10 -9.14 -28.56
CA ARG A 24 14.02 -10.18 -29.04
C ARG A 24 13.96 -10.38 -30.56
N ASP A 25 12.85 -10.00 -31.19
CA ASP A 25 12.60 -10.23 -32.61
C ASP A 25 13.05 -9.03 -33.48
N ILE A 26 13.51 -7.94 -32.84
CA ILE A 26 13.92 -6.70 -33.51
C ILE A 26 15.39 -6.82 -33.94
N LYS A 27 15.61 -6.93 -35.25
CA LYS A 27 16.94 -6.85 -35.88
C LYS A 27 17.25 -5.39 -36.25
N ARG A 28 18.18 -4.76 -35.52
CA ARG A 28 18.54 -3.33 -35.67
C ARG A 28 19.50 -3.07 -36.84
N ASP A 29 20.37 -4.04 -37.09
CA ASP A 29 21.28 -4.12 -38.24
C ASP A 29 20.53 -4.26 -39.57
N ASN A 30 19.40 -4.97 -39.55
CA ASN A 30 18.56 -5.17 -40.73
C ASN A 30 17.09 -4.82 -40.44
N MET A 31 16.78 -3.53 -40.54
CA MET A 31 15.43 -3.01 -40.32
C MET A 31 14.40 -3.62 -41.29
N ARG A 32 14.81 -3.95 -42.52
CA ARG A 32 13.93 -4.52 -43.54
C ARG A 32 13.39 -5.87 -43.11
N SER A 33 14.25 -6.77 -42.61
CA SER A 33 13.82 -8.07 -42.09
C SER A 33 12.85 -7.94 -40.91
N THR A 34 13.03 -6.92 -40.06
CA THR A 34 12.05 -6.65 -38.99
C THR A 34 10.71 -6.19 -39.56
N CYS A 35 10.71 -5.32 -40.58
CA CYS A 35 9.47 -4.91 -41.26
C CYS A 35 8.75 -6.08 -41.91
N GLU A 36 9.49 -6.97 -42.58
CA GLU A 36 8.97 -8.18 -43.21
C GLU A 36 8.34 -9.10 -42.16
N CYS A 37 9.02 -9.33 -41.04
CA CYS A 37 8.51 -10.12 -39.92
C CYS A 37 7.20 -9.55 -39.34
N ILE A 38 7.12 -8.23 -39.15
CA ILE A 38 5.89 -7.57 -38.70
C ILE A 38 4.74 -7.88 -39.66
N LEU A 39 4.96 -7.66 -40.96
CA LEU A 39 3.87 -7.78 -41.93
C LEU A 39 3.40 -9.22 -42.11
N VAL A 40 4.32 -10.18 -42.18
CA VAL A 40 3.97 -11.61 -42.27
C VAL A 40 3.20 -12.08 -41.03
N ASN A 41 3.55 -11.56 -39.83
CA ASN A 41 2.88 -11.95 -38.60
C ASN A 41 1.45 -11.40 -38.48
N PHE A 42 1.18 -10.20 -38.99
CA PHE A 42 -0.11 -9.52 -38.80
C PHE A 42 -1.01 -9.52 -40.06
N ILE A 43 -0.44 -9.69 -41.25
CA ILE A 43 -1.17 -9.71 -42.53
C ILE A 43 -0.83 -11.00 -43.27
N LYS A 44 -1.72 -12.00 -43.18
CA LYS A 44 -1.51 -13.32 -43.80
C LYS A 44 -1.60 -13.28 -45.33
N ASP A 45 -2.42 -12.38 -45.87
CA ASP A 45 -2.61 -12.23 -47.31
C ASP A 45 -1.50 -11.35 -47.91
N THR A 46 -0.59 -11.98 -48.66
CA THR A 46 0.57 -11.36 -49.29
C THR A 46 0.23 -10.55 -50.55
N ASP A 47 -1.04 -10.51 -50.98
CA ASP A 47 -1.51 -9.62 -52.03
C ASP A 47 -1.89 -8.22 -51.46
N ARG A 48 -2.00 -8.09 -50.13
CA ARG A 48 -2.35 -6.83 -49.46
C ARG A 48 -1.18 -5.88 -49.29
N PHE A 49 0.04 -6.36 -49.47
CA PHE A 49 1.26 -5.55 -49.43
C PHE A 49 2.30 -6.07 -50.41
N LYS A 50 3.22 -5.20 -50.85
CA LYS A 50 4.38 -5.58 -51.66
C LYS A 50 5.64 -4.87 -51.16
N PHE A 51 6.76 -5.57 -51.22
CA PHE A 51 8.08 -5.03 -50.87
C PHE A 51 8.77 -4.49 -52.11
N GLY A 52 9.05 -3.18 -52.13
CA GLY A 52 9.95 -2.57 -53.11
C GLY A 52 11.39 -2.51 -52.60
N LYS A 53 12.28 -1.91 -53.41
CA LYS A 53 13.70 -1.73 -53.05
C LYS A 53 13.89 -0.91 -51.77
N THR A 54 13.14 0.19 -51.62
CA THR A 54 13.30 1.16 -50.52
C THR A 54 12.03 1.40 -49.71
N LYS A 55 10.87 0.93 -50.19
CA LYS A 55 9.56 1.22 -49.61
C LYS A 55 8.66 -0.01 -49.62
N ILE A 56 7.67 0.00 -48.75
CA ILE A 56 6.57 -0.97 -48.66
C ILE A 56 5.32 -0.33 -49.27
N PHE A 57 4.61 -1.09 -50.07
CA PHE A 57 3.37 -0.69 -50.73
C PHE A 57 2.21 -1.44 -50.09
N PHE A 58 1.14 -0.72 -49.74
CA PHE A 58 -0.03 -1.27 -49.09
C PHE A 58 -1.28 -1.01 -49.89
N ARG A 59 -2.15 -2.01 -49.95
CA ARG A 59 -3.55 -1.81 -50.38
C ARG A 59 -4.31 -0.97 -49.36
N ALA A 60 -5.42 -0.39 -49.82
CA ALA A 60 -6.30 0.42 -48.98
C ALA A 60 -6.72 -0.33 -47.70
N GLY A 61 -6.78 0.39 -46.58
CA GLY A 61 -7.20 -0.12 -45.28
C GLY A 61 -6.11 -0.83 -44.45
N GLN A 62 -5.02 -1.31 -45.05
CA GLN A 62 -4.00 -2.08 -44.31
C GLN A 62 -3.23 -1.23 -43.30
N VAL A 63 -2.87 0.01 -43.66
CA VAL A 63 -2.21 0.94 -42.73
C VAL A 63 -3.13 1.29 -41.55
N ALA A 64 -4.43 1.49 -41.80
CA ALA A 64 -5.41 1.74 -40.74
C ALA A 64 -5.56 0.54 -39.80
N TYR A 65 -5.55 -0.68 -40.34
CA TYR A 65 -5.55 -1.91 -39.55
C TYR A 65 -4.30 -2.00 -38.63
N LEU A 66 -3.11 -1.72 -39.17
CA LEU A 66 -1.87 -1.70 -38.38
C LEU A 66 -1.88 -0.62 -37.30
N GLU A 67 -2.42 0.56 -37.58
CA GLU A 67 -2.59 1.62 -36.58
C GLU A 67 -3.54 1.23 -35.44
N ARG A 68 -4.61 0.48 -35.75
CA ARG A 68 -5.51 -0.07 -34.72
C ARG A 68 -4.75 -1.03 -33.80
N LEU A 69 -4.00 -1.97 -34.37
CA LEU A 69 -3.18 -2.92 -33.59
C LEU A 69 -2.13 -2.20 -32.73
N ARG A 70 -1.48 -1.19 -33.29
CA ARG A 70 -0.49 -0.36 -32.58
C ARG A 70 -1.12 0.33 -31.38
N SER A 71 -2.30 0.91 -31.58
CA SER A 71 -3.05 1.61 -30.54
C SER A 71 -3.50 0.67 -29.42
N GLU A 72 -3.99 -0.52 -29.77
CA GLU A 72 -4.35 -1.57 -28.80
C GLU A 72 -3.14 -2.04 -27.98
N ARG A 73 -2.00 -2.27 -28.65
CA ARG A 73 -0.75 -2.68 -27.99
C ARG A 73 -0.27 -1.63 -26.99
N LEU A 74 -0.22 -0.36 -27.40
CA LEU A 74 0.17 0.75 -26.53
C LEU A 74 -0.78 0.92 -25.35
N ARG A 75 -2.10 0.83 -25.59
CA ARG A 75 -3.11 0.87 -24.53
C ARG A 75 -2.90 -0.25 -23.51
N HIS A 76 -2.67 -1.47 -23.97
CA HIS A 76 -2.41 -2.60 -23.08
C HIS A 76 -1.15 -2.41 -22.23
N CYS A 77 -0.04 -1.96 -22.83
CA CYS A 77 1.17 -1.61 -22.09
C CYS A 77 0.92 -0.51 -21.04
N CYS A 78 0.16 0.52 -21.40
CA CYS A 78 -0.21 1.60 -20.49
C CYS A 78 -1.01 1.07 -19.30
N ILE A 79 -2.00 0.21 -19.52
CA ILE A 79 -2.80 -0.42 -18.45
C ILE A 79 -1.90 -1.24 -17.52
N ILE A 80 -0.95 -2.01 -18.06
CA ILE A 80 -0.01 -2.78 -17.23
C ILE A 80 0.86 -1.85 -16.37
N MET A 81 1.38 -0.77 -16.95
CA MET A 81 2.17 0.20 -16.20
C MET A 81 1.33 0.84 -15.10
N GLN A 82 0.13 1.33 -15.45
CA GLN A 82 -0.80 1.97 -14.52
C GLN A 82 -1.22 1.04 -13.38
N LYS A 83 -1.60 -0.22 -13.66
CA LYS A 83 -2.02 -1.16 -12.60
C LYS A 83 -0.88 -1.44 -11.63
N THR A 84 0.35 -1.61 -12.13
CA THR A 84 1.53 -1.86 -11.30
C THR A 84 1.85 -0.66 -10.41
N THR A 85 1.85 0.55 -10.99
CA THR A 85 2.09 1.79 -10.24
C THR A 85 1.01 2.01 -9.16
N ARG A 86 -0.27 1.84 -9.51
CA ARG A 86 -1.38 1.98 -8.55
C ARG A 86 -1.27 0.97 -7.40
N GLY A 87 -0.96 -0.29 -7.71
CA GLY A 87 -0.74 -1.33 -6.70
C GLY A 87 0.42 -1.01 -5.77
N PHE A 88 1.56 -0.57 -6.30
CA PHE A 88 2.71 -0.17 -5.51
C PHE A 88 2.40 1.01 -4.57
N LEU A 89 1.76 2.07 -5.09
CA LEU A 89 1.39 3.24 -4.30
C LEU A 89 0.42 2.88 -3.18
N GLN A 90 -0.58 2.06 -3.46
CA GLN A 90 -1.57 1.63 -2.48
C GLN A 90 -0.94 0.75 -1.39
N ARG A 91 -0.05 -0.20 -1.76
CA ARG A 91 0.69 -1.01 -0.79
C ARG A 91 1.56 -0.13 0.12
N LYS A 92 2.29 0.84 -0.44
CA LYS A 92 3.10 1.79 0.33
C LYS A 92 2.27 2.64 1.28
N ARG A 93 1.06 3.05 0.87
CA ARG A 93 0.12 3.77 1.74
C ARG A 93 -0.39 2.88 2.87
N TYR A 94 -0.85 1.67 2.55
CA TYR A 94 -1.35 0.70 3.53
C TYR A 94 -0.32 0.40 4.61
N LEU A 95 0.92 0.09 4.24
CA LEU A 95 1.97 -0.25 5.20
C LEU A 95 2.28 0.91 6.16
N ARG A 96 2.28 2.16 5.67
CA ARG A 96 2.45 3.36 6.51
C ARG A 96 1.32 3.49 7.54
N VAL A 97 0.07 3.39 7.08
CA VAL A 97 -1.11 3.46 7.97
C VAL A 97 -1.10 2.32 8.98
N ALA A 98 -0.89 1.09 8.54
CA ALA A 98 -0.88 -0.09 9.42
C ALA A 98 0.24 -0.02 10.47
N HIS A 99 1.40 0.54 10.14
CA HIS A 99 2.47 0.77 11.12
C HIS A 99 2.08 1.82 12.17
N ALA A 100 1.54 2.97 11.73
CA ALA A 100 1.06 4.01 12.62
C ALA A 100 -0.04 3.51 13.56
N THR A 101 -1.04 2.81 13.02
CA THR A 101 -2.14 2.23 13.80
C THR A 101 -1.64 1.25 14.86
N ARG A 102 -0.74 0.32 14.51
CA ARG A 102 -0.15 -0.62 15.48
C ARG A 102 0.63 0.10 16.58
N THR A 103 1.37 1.14 16.21
CA THR A 103 2.14 1.95 17.16
C THR A 103 1.20 2.65 18.15
N LEU A 104 0.15 3.29 17.65
CA LEU A 104 -0.85 3.96 18.48
C LEU A 104 -1.58 2.97 19.40
N GLN A 105 -2.01 1.83 18.86
CA GLN A 105 -2.64 0.77 19.66
C GLN A 105 -1.72 0.26 20.78
N ARG A 106 -0.42 0.05 20.49
CA ARG A 106 0.56 -0.36 21.50
C ARG A 106 0.68 0.67 22.62
N VAL A 107 0.81 1.95 22.28
CA VAL A 107 0.93 3.04 23.26
C VAL A 107 -0.35 3.16 24.10
N ALA A 108 -1.52 3.13 23.47
CA ALA A 108 -2.82 3.22 24.13
C ALA A 108 -3.03 2.08 25.13
N ARG A 109 -2.76 0.82 24.73
CA ARG A 109 -2.85 -0.34 25.63
C ARG A 109 -1.92 -0.19 26.83
N GLY A 110 -0.68 0.25 26.61
CA GLY A 110 0.28 0.51 27.68
C GLY A 110 -0.19 1.61 28.65
N PHE A 111 -0.76 2.69 28.12
CA PHE A 111 -1.34 3.77 28.93
C PHE A 111 -2.49 3.28 29.80
N LEU A 112 -3.45 2.55 29.23
CA LEU A 112 -4.60 2.01 29.97
C LEU A 112 -4.16 1.06 31.09
N ALA A 113 -3.19 0.18 30.82
CA ALA A 113 -2.64 -0.73 31.84
C ALA A 113 -2.01 0.05 33.01
N ARG A 114 -1.15 1.04 32.71
CA ARG A 114 -0.53 1.89 33.74
C ARG A 114 -1.56 2.70 34.52
N ARG A 115 -2.56 3.27 33.85
CA ARG A 115 -3.65 4.01 34.49
C ARG A 115 -4.41 3.13 35.48
N ARG A 116 -4.74 1.89 35.10
CA ARG A 116 -5.40 0.91 35.98
C ARG A 116 -4.55 0.60 37.21
N VAL A 117 -3.26 0.28 37.02
CA VAL A 117 -2.34 -0.01 38.13
C VAL A 117 -2.19 1.18 39.07
N ASN A 118 -2.04 2.40 38.54
CA ASN A 118 -1.93 3.60 39.35
C ASN A 118 -3.21 3.87 40.16
N HIS A 119 -4.39 3.64 39.57
CA HIS A 119 -5.64 3.76 40.30
C HIS A 119 -5.73 2.75 41.46
N MET A 120 -5.38 1.48 41.21
CA MET A 120 -5.35 0.46 42.27
C MET A 120 -4.36 0.83 43.39
N ARG A 121 -3.15 1.28 43.05
CA ARG A 121 -2.14 1.72 44.03
C ARG A 121 -2.66 2.87 44.90
N ARG A 122 -3.31 3.87 44.30
CA ARG A 122 -3.91 5.00 45.03
C ARG A 122 -5.02 4.55 45.97
N ASN A 123 -5.90 3.66 45.52
CA ASN A 123 -6.98 3.13 46.35
C ASN A 123 -6.41 2.34 47.55
N LEU A 124 -5.41 1.48 47.32
CA LEU A 124 -4.76 0.72 48.39
C LEU A 124 -4.04 1.64 49.40
N ALA A 125 -3.36 2.68 48.92
CA ALA A 125 -2.75 3.68 49.79
C ALA A 125 -3.80 4.39 50.66
N ALA A 126 -4.91 4.82 50.05
CA ALA A 126 -6.02 5.46 50.77
C ALA A 126 -6.61 4.52 51.84
N ILE A 127 -6.90 3.26 51.50
CA ILE A 127 -7.39 2.25 52.45
C ILE A 127 -6.40 2.05 53.59
N THR A 128 -5.11 1.96 53.28
CA THR A 128 -4.05 1.78 54.28
C THR A 128 -4.02 2.94 55.26
N ILE A 129 -4.01 4.18 54.76
CA ILE A 129 -4.04 5.39 55.60
C ILE A 129 -5.30 5.41 56.47
N GLN A 130 -6.47 5.20 55.87
CA GLN A 130 -7.75 5.17 56.58
C GLN A 130 -7.77 4.09 57.68
N ARG A 131 -7.22 2.91 57.42
CA ARG A 131 -7.10 1.81 58.39
C ARG A 131 -6.29 2.25 59.61
N TYR A 132 -5.12 2.85 59.41
CA TYR A 132 -4.28 3.33 60.50
C TYR A 132 -4.95 4.44 61.31
N ILE A 133 -5.57 5.43 60.65
CA ILE A 133 -6.27 6.53 61.31
C ILE A 133 -7.44 6.00 62.16
N ARG A 134 -8.27 5.10 61.60
CA ARG A 134 -9.39 4.48 62.33
C ARG A 134 -8.91 3.71 63.56
N GLY A 135 -7.84 2.93 63.42
CA GLY A 135 -7.23 2.19 64.52
C GLY A 135 -6.69 3.12 65.62
N TRP A 136 -5.96 4.17 65.23
CA TRP A 136 -5.44 5.18 66.15
C TRP A 136 -6.56 5.88 66.93
N MET A 137 -7.63 6.32 66.26
CA MET A 137 -8.77 6.96 66.92
C MET A 137 -9.41 6.05 67.99
N LYS A 138 -9.61 4.75 67.67
CA LYS A 138 -10.15 3.79 68.63
C LYS A 138 -9.23 3.59 69.84
N ARG A 139 -7.91 3.46 69.61
CA ARG A 139 -6.92 3.33 70.68
C ARG A 139 -6.89 4.55 71.60
N VAL A 140 -6.89 5.75 71.04
CA VAL A 140 -6.92 7.00 71.84
C VAL A 140 -8.15 7.05 72.73
N ARG A 141 -9.33 6.71 72.21
CA ARG A 141 -10.58 6.69 72.99
C ARG A 141 -10.56 5.65 74.10
N TYR A 142 -10.09 4.43 73.82
CA TYR A 142 -9.94 3.37 74.82
C TYR A 142 -9.00 3.76 75.96
N LEU A 143 -7.83 4.33 75.62
CA LEU A 143 -6.84 4.74 76.64
C LEU A 143 -7.37 5.85 77.55
N LYS A 144 -8.13 6.81 77.01
CA LYS A 144 -8.82 7.84 77.81
C LYS A 144 -9.79 7.20 78.80
N LEU A 145 -10.66 6.30 78.33
CA LEU A 145 -11.63 5.61 79.18
C LEU A 145 -10.94 4.75 80.26
N LYS A 146 -9.92 3.97 79.88
CA LYS A 146 -9.15 3.15 80.81
C LYS A 146 -8.52 3.99 81.94
N ARG A 147 -7.97 5.16 81.61
CA ARG A 147 -7.38 6.07 82.61
C ARG A 147 -8.42 6.56 83.62
N VAL A 148 -9.61 6.93 83.16
CA VAL A 148 -10.72 7.35 84.03
C VAL A 148 -11.14 6.21 84.96
N ILE A 149 -11.38 5.01 84.42
CA ILE A 149 -11.81 3.84 85.21
C ILE A 149 -10.77 3.49 86.27
N LEU A 150 -9.49 3.41 85.90
CA LEU A 150 -8.42 3.10 86.86
C LEU A 150 -8.32 4.16 87.96
N GLY A 151 -8.48 5.44 87.62
CA GLY A 151 -8.48 6.52 88.61
C GLY A 151 -9.65 6.41 89.60
N LEU A 152 -10.86 6.10 89.13
CA LEU A 152 -12.01 5.84 90.01
C LEU A 152 -11.77 4.61 90.90
N GLN A 153 -11.24 3.53 90.33
CA GLN A 153 -10.94 2.29 91.04
C GLN A 153 -9.89 2.49 92.14
N THR A 154 -8.88 3.34 91.93
CA THR A 154 -7.89 3.65 92.96
C THR A 154 -8.49 4.48 94.10
N MET A 155 -9.42 5.41 93.80
CA MET A 155 -10.08 6.22 94.83
C MET A 155 -11.06 5.39 95.68
N GLY A 156 -11.77 4.43 95.09
CA GLY A 156 -12.72 3.58 95.83
C GLY A 156 -12.08 2.43 96.62
N ARG A 157 -10.75 2.23 96.50
CA ARG A 157 -10.00 1.19 97.22
C ARG A 157 -9.10 1.74 98.34
N GLY A 158 -8.97 3.05 98.45
CA GLY A 158 -8.36 3.74 99.60
C GLY A 158 -9.44 4.16 100.57
#